data_AF-A0A932LC00-F1
#
_entry.id   AF-A0A932LC00-F1
#
_cell.length_a   1.000
_cell.length_b   1.000
_cell.length_c   1.000
_cell.angle_alpha   90.00
_cell.angle_beta   90.00
_cell.angle_gamma   90.00
#
_symmetry.space_group_name_H-M   'P 1'
#
loop_
_entity.id
_entity.type
_entity.pdbx_description
1 polymer ?
#
loop_
_entity_poly.entity_id
_entity_poly.type
_entity_poly.pdbx_seq_one_letter_code
_entity_poly.pdbx_strand_id
1 'polypeptide(L)'
;MRISNSMISPWLVHSPVSPTLPRCRFSLLVLISCASWGFLSASGCNKKSGAVDTNASSSGQDSIAPDTLLLSAVELLQSPSRSQASYEIAADRLNKYLENSRGSGNSPIAPLSEEMRGFLTRAVPARRMPLIDREQFLFSDALHLENCFLYRDIAHHVTAALRNDWAKTEALFDWVVRNVQLPSADDPARLPVSPRVVFLTGRGSEQERAWTFMELLRQVDIDSVMLGYPELVSDSKTKRTVTWIPGVLLDESLYLFDTTLGLPIPGPGGKGVATLRQAMEDPTLLTALDLDHDRPYPVQAEQLKEVVVLLESSPSFWAPRMRFLQERLSGKNRAVLWSDLPGLQKRAKQAVGQETGVELWALPFGVDENSRGDKEYKNQIEQMLMPILPYLEARLAHLRGAFGDAIRVYMRNRTAPPAKIDAAPQMRQYYERMREDSTYFLGQVKFEQEEYGPAIEWGRRYLQRYPSGDWVVSVNYLLGRCAEAQEDSAKAIEYFTVPNPGPQGLGNLLRARRFGWKPESPAP
;
A
#
# COMPACT_ATOMS: atom_id res chain seq x y z
N MET A 1 9.80 28.57 26.57
CA MET A 1 8.62 27.73 26.89
C MET A 1 9.02 26.28 26.66
N ARG A 2 8.88 25.37 27.64
CA ARG A 2 9.23 23.95 27.45
C ARG A 2 8.07 23.23 26.75
N ILE A 3 8.36 22.62 25.59
CA ILE A 3 7.47 21.63 24.96
C ILE A 3 7.82 20.26 25.59
N SER A 4 6.83 19.39 25.82
CA SER A 4 7.09 18.02 26.30
C SER A 4 7.47 17.10 25.15
N ASN A 5 8.55 16.31 25.31
CA ASN A 5 9.00 15.33 24.31
C ASN A 5 8.12 14.05 24.31
N SER A 6 6.80 14.20 24.43
CA SER A 6 5.82 13.11 24.57
C SER A 6 5.06 12.79 23.27
N MET A 7 5.47 13.38 22.14
CA MET A 7 4.89 13.17 20.81
C MET A 7 5.99 13.00 19.73
N ILE A 8 6.96 12.12 20.01
CA ILE A 8 7.91 11.64 19.00
C ILE A 8 7.43 10.26 18.53
N SER A 9 7.13 10.12 17.23
CA SER A 9 6.67 8.85 16.67
C SER A 9 7.82 7.83 16.63
N PRO A 10 7.60 6.55 17.01
CA PRO A 10 8.67 5.60 17.31
C PRO A 10 9.23 4.88 16.07
N TRP A 11 9.59 5.63 15.03
CA TRP A 11 10.24 5.10 13.81
C TRP A 11 11.78 5.07 13.89
N LEU A 12 12.36 5.55 15.00
CA LEU A 12 13.80 5.78 15.15
C LEU A 12 14.54 4.55 15.69
N VAL A 13 15.37 3.93 14.83
CA VAL A 13 16.28 2.85 15.24
C VAL A 13 17.49 3.42 15.98
N HIS A 14 17.71 2.98 17.23
CA HIS A 14 18.97 3.18 17.95
C HIS A 14 19.43 1.85 18.57
N SER A 15 20.55 1.33 18.08
CA SER A 15 21.26 0.20 18.73
C SER A 15 21.97 0.69 20.01
N PRO A 16 22.12 -0.17 21.04
CA PRO A 16 22.66 0.27 22.32
C PRO A 16 24.17 0.49 22.26
N VAL A 17 24.61 1.70 22.63
CA VAL A 17 25.99 1.99 23.03
C VAL A 17 25.97 2.61 24.42
N SER A 18 26.57 1.92 25.39
CA SER A 18 26.66 2.36 26.79
C SER A 18 27.91 3.19 27.05
N PRO A 19 27.78 4.42 27.58
CA PRO A 19 28.86 5.09 28.31
C PRO A 19 28.63 5.04 29.83
N THR A 20 29.72 5.07 30.59
CA THR A 20 29.73 4.99 32.06
C THR A 20 29.96 6.36 32.71
N LEU A 21 29.32 6.56 33.88
CA LEU A 21 29.62 7.62 34.89
C LEU A 21 29.34 9.09 34.49
N PRO A 22 29.34 10.06 35.45
CA PRO A 22 29.24 9.94 36.91
C PRO A 22 27.93 10.56 37.49
N ARG A 23 27.73 10.42 38.80
CA ARG A 23 26.60 11.04 39.53
C ARG A 23 26.87 12.52 39.86
N CYS A 24 26.00 13.42 39.44
CA CYS A 24 25.86 14.76 40.05
C CYS A 24 24.49 14.90 40.74
N ARG A 25 24.48 15.36 42.00
CA ARG A 25 23.27 15.67 42.76
C ARG A 25 22.87 17.12 42.51
N PHE A 26 21.61 17.38 42.18
CA PHE A 26 20.96 18.67 42.44
C PHE A 26 19.53 18.44 42.92
N SER A 27 19.24 18.94 44.12
CA SER A 27 17.89 18.96 44.69
C SER A 27 17.16 20.21 44.21
N LEU A 28 15.87 20.09 43.92
CA LEU A 28 14.98 21.25 43.83
C LEU A 28 13.64 20.90 44.47
N LEU A 29 13.17 21.75 45.40
CA LEU A 29 11.87 21.59 46.02
C LEU A 29 10.77 22.01 45.03
N VAL A 30 9.62 21.33 45.10
CA VAL A 30 8.35 21.81 44.54
C VAL A 30 7.42 22.10 45.72
N LEU A 31 7.14 23.38 45.95
CA LEU A 31 6.08 23.81 46.86
C LEU A 31 4.73 23.68 46.15
N ILE A 32 3.82 22.92 46.74
CA ILE A 32 2.42 22.83 46.29
C ILE A 32 1.58 23.71 47.21
N SER A 33 1.10 24.85 46.69
CA SER A 33 0.14 25.71 47.39
C SER A 33 -1.29 25.37 46.93
N CYS A 34 -2.04 24.69 47.80
CA CYS A 34 -3.47 24.43 47.57
C CYS A 34 -4.31 25.71 47.73
N ALA A 35 -5.32 25.87 46.88
CA ALA A 35 -6.43 26.80 47.08
C ALA A 35 -7.73 26.05 46.79
N SER A 36 -8.52 25.77 47.82
CA SER A 36 -9.80 25.06 47.75
C SER A 36 -10.95 26.02 48.05
N TRP A 37 -12.15 25.69 47.57
CA TRP A 37 -13.51 25.82 48.17
C TRP A 37 -14.41 24.95 47.26
N GLY A 38 -15.41 24.18 47.70
CA GLY A 38 -16.31 24.30 48.86
C GLY A 38 -17.69 24.72 48.32
N PHE A 39 -18.82 24.04 48.54
CA PHE A 39 -19.24 22.98 49.48
C PHE A 39 -20.42 22.14 48.84
N LEU A 40 -21.19 21.21 49.44
CA LEU A 40 -21.43 20.67 50.80
C LEU A 40 -22.07 19.24 50.69
N SER A 41 -22.03 18.44 51.77
CA SER A 41 -22.97 17.34 52.24
C SER A 41 -23.91 16.57 51.28
N ALA A 42 -24.20 15.27 51.46
CA ALA A 42 -23.80 14.17 52.39
C ALA A 42 -24.38 12.84 51.79
N SER A 43 -24.36 11.62 52.35
CA SER A 43 -23.95 11.01 53.65
C SER A 43 -23.57 9.52 53.39
N GLY A 44 -23.27 8.60 54.31
CA GLY A 44 -23.27 8.60 55.78
C GLY A 44 -22.58 7.35 56.38
N CYS A 45 -22.50 7.30 57.70
CA CYS A 45 -21.78 6.34 58.57
C CYS A 45 -22.35 4.90 58.63
N ASN A 46 -21.71 3.83 59.16
CA ASN A 46 -20.33 3.49 59.59
C ASN A 46 -20.35 2.09 60.27
N LYS A 47 -19.39 1.17 60.00
CA LYS A 47 -18.77 0.35 61.08
C LYS A 47 -17.50 -0.43 60.71
N LYS A 48 -16.55 -0.39 61.65
CA LYS A 48 -15.41 -1.31 61.90
C LYS A 48 -15.92 -2.65 62.48
N SER A 49 -15.19 -3.77 62.52
CA SER A 49 -13.88 -4.21 61.99
C SER A 49 -13.69 -5.70 62.28
N GLY A 50 -12.88 -6.42 61.50
CA GLY A 50 -12.37 -7.74 61.86
C GLY A 50 -11.16 -8.10 61.00
N ALA A 51 -10.07 -8.57 61.60
CA ALA A 51 -8.87 -9.02 60.90
C ALA A 51 -8.66 -10.51 61.20
N VAL A 52 -8.52 -11.32 60.15
CA VAL A 52 -8.13 -12.73 60.22
C VAL A 52 -7.19 -13.03 59.05
N ASP A 53 -6.00 -13.47 59.42
CA ASP A 53 -5.01 -14.31 58.73
C ASP A 53 -4.83 -14.21 57.20
N THR A 54 -3.61 -13.82 56.83
CA THR A 54 -3.01 -14.05 55.52
C THR A 54 -2.73 -15.55 55.31
N ASN A 55 -3.59 -16.25 54.55
CA ASN A 55 -3.22 -17.42 53.76
C ASN A 55 -4.28 -17.76 52.71
N ALA A 56 -4.13 -17.19 51.51
CA ALA A 56 -4.87 -17.59 50.31
C ALA A 56 -3.90 -17.63 49.13
N SER A 57 -3.55 -18.85 48.69
CA SER A 57 -2.70 -19.06 47.52
C SER A 57 -3.44 -18.66 46.25
N SER A 58 -3.02 -17.58 45.59
CA SER A 58 -3.60 -17.10 44.34
C SER A 58 -3.17 -17.95 43.13
N SER A 59 -3.50 -19.24 43.15
CA SER A 59 -3.45 -20.13 41.99
C SER A 59 -4.62 -19.82 41.06
N GLY A 60 -4.56 -18.65 40.42
CA GLY A 60 -5.58 -18.12 39.52
C GLY A 60 -4.92 -17.40 38.34
N GLN A 61 -4.40 -18.17 37.39
CA GLN A 61 -4.17 -17.63 36.05
C GLN A 61 -5.54 -17.54 35.37
N ASP A 62 -6.09 -16.32 35.27
CA ASP A 62 -7.25 -16.05 34.44
C ASP A 62 -6.93 -16.46 32.99
N SER A 63 -7.53 -17.57 32.55
CA SER A 63 -7.32 -18.12 31.22
C SER A 63 -8.04 -17.24 30.20
N ILE A 64 -7.32 -16.24 29.67
CA ILE A 64 -7.82 -15.35 28.62
C ILE A 64 -8.32 -16.22 27.46
N ALA A 65 -9.62 -16.13 27.17
CA ALA A 65 -10.26 -16.91 26.11
C ALA A 65 -9.48 -16.73 24.78
N PRO A 66 -9.23 -17.81 24.00
CA PRO A 66 -8.31 -17.74 22.86
C PRO A 66 -8.68 -16.61 21.87
N ASP A 67 -9.95 -16.50 21.51
CA ASP A 67 -10.40 -15.51 20.53
C ASP A 67 -10.18 -14.06 21.00
N THR A 68 -10.14 -13.81 22.32
CA THR A 68 -9.77 -12.51 22.89
C THR A 68 -8.31 -12.16 22.62
N LEU A 69 -7.39 -13.14 22.61
CA LEU A 69 -5.99 -12.90 22.23
C LEU A 69 -5.85 -12.55 20.76
N LEU A 70 -6.57 -13.26 19.89
CA LEU A 70 -6.63 -12.98 18.44
C LEU A 70 -7.21 -11.59 18.17
N LEU A 71 -8.39 -11.28 18.71
CA LEU A 71 -9.04 -9.97 18.55
C LEU A 71 -8.15 -8.84 19.08
N SER A 72 -7.55 -9.01 20.27
CA SER A 72 -6.66 -8.00 20.85
C SER A 72 -5.33 -7.83 20.08
N ALA A 73 -4.88 -8.83 19.31
CA ALA A 73 -3.78 -8.65 18.35
C ALA A 73 -4.24 -7.84 17.12
N VAL A 74 -5.40 -8.16 16.55
CA VAL A 74 -5.98 -7.46 15.38
C VAL A 74 -6.25 -5.98 15.69
N GLU A 75 -6.87 -5.69 16.84
CA GLU A 75 -7.16 -4.32 17.30
C GLU A 75 -5.88 -3.50 17.51
N LEU A 76 -4.83 -4.11 18.06
CA LEU A 76 -3.54 -3.45 18.27
C LEU A 76 -2.84 -3.07 16.96
N LEU A 77 -2.97 -3.90 15.92
CA LEU A 77 -2.41 -3.63 14.59
C LEU A 77 -3.25 -2.63 13.78
N GLN A 78 -4.58 -2.59 14.00
CA GLN A 78 -5.46 -1.62 13.34
C GLN A 78 -5.45 -0.24 14.02
N SER A 79 -5.09 -0.16 15.32
CA SER A 79 -5.01 1.06 16.12
C SER A 79 -4.14 2.15 15.48
N PRO A 80 -4.57 3.43 15.41
CA PRO A 80 -3.78 4.51 14.82
C PRO A 80 -2.48 4.77 15.59
N SER A 81 -2.53 4.75 16.93
CA SER A 81 -1.41 5.11 17.82
C SER A 81 -0.49 3.91 18.14
N ARG A 82 -0.09 3.16 17.11
CA ARG A 82 0.78 1.96 17.22
C ARG A 82 2.27 2.30 17.19
N SER A 83 3.08 1.50 17.88
CA SER A 83 4.54 1.65 18.03
C SER A 83 5.29 0.39 17.56
N GLN A 84 6.63 0.40 17.56
CA GLN A 84 7.42 -0.82 17.31
C GLN A 84 6.99 -1.96 18.26
N ALA A 85 6.84 -1.66 19.55
CA ALA A 85 6.39 -2.62 20.56
C ALA A 85 4.96 -3.12 20.32
N SER A 86 4.11 -2.40 19.57
CA SER A 86 2.78 -2.90 19.18
C SER A 86 2.86 -4.14 18.28
N TYR A 87 3.83 -4.21 17.38
CA TYR A 87 4.03 -5.39 16.52
C TYR A 87 4.61 -6.58 17.30
N GLU A 88 5.50 -6.31 18.26
CA GLU A 88 6.07 -7.32 19.17
C GLU A 88 4.98 -7.91 20.07
N ILE A 89 4.18 -7.06 20.73
CA ILE A 89 3.04 -7.47 21.55
C ILE A 89 1.95 -8.19 20.72
N ALA A 90 1.73 -7.80 19.46
CA ALA A 90 0.81 -8.50 18.57
C ALA A 90 1.33 -9.90 18.21
N ALA A 91 2.61 -10.04 17.88
CA ALA A 91 3.23 -11.35 17.63
C ALA A 91 3.15 -12.26 18.87
N ASP A 92 3.44 -11.73 20.07
CA ASP A 92 3.28 -12.46 21.34
C ASP A 92 1.85 -12.90 21.62
N ARG A 93 0.84 -12.05 21.32
CA ARG A 93 -0.58 -12.41 21.44
C ARG A 93 -0.97 -13.52 20.45
N LEU A 94 -0.47 -13.47 19.22
CA LEU A 94 -0.71 -14.51 18.21
C LEU A 94 0.01 -15.82 18.54
N ASN A 95 1.21 -15.76 19.13
CA ASN A 95 1.90 -16.95 19.65
C ASN A 95 1.13 -17.59 20.82
N LYS A 96 0.62 -16.80 21.78
CA LYS A 96 -0.23 -17.31 22.87
C LYS A 96 -1.58 -17.83 22.37
N TYR A 97 -2.16 -17.23 21.33
CA TYR A 97 -3.34 -17.76 20.64
C TYR A 97 -3.06 -19.12 19.99
N LEU A 98 -1.90 -19.25 19.33
CA LEU A 98 -1.44 -20.49 18.71
C LEU A 98 -1.17 -21.58 19.76
N GLU A 99 -0.56 -21.23 20.89
CA GLU A 99 -0.35 -22.13 22.04
C GLU A 99 -1.69 -22.62 22.61
N ASN A 100 -2.63 -21.70 22.87
CA ASN A 100 -4.00 -22.06 23.30
C ASN A 100 -4.81 -22.83 22.23
N SER A 101 -4.38 -22.80 20.97
CA SER A 101 -4.97 -23.55 19.85
C SER A 101 -4.35 -24.96 19.66
N ARG A 102 -3.30 -25.31 20.41
CA ARG A 102 -2.71 -26.66 20.39
C ARG A 102 -3.56 -27.59 21.26
N GLY A 103 -4.35 -28.44 20.61
CA GLY A 103 -5.19 -29.45 21.27
C GLY A 103 -4.37 -30.60 21.87
N SER A 104 -4.34 -31.75 21.19
CA SER A 104 -3.64 -32.96 21.65
C SER A 104 -2.12 -32.91 21.45
N GLY A 105 -1.47 -31.79 21.79
CA GLY A 105 -0.02 -31.55 21.62
C GLY A 105 0.45 -31.29 20.18
N ASN A 106 -0.32 -31.68 19.16
CA ASN A 106 -0.03 -31.39 17.76
C ASN A 106 -0.12 -29.89 17.45
N SER A 107 0.72 -29.40 16.55
CA SER A 107 0.62 -28.03 16.04
C SER A 107 -0.61 -27.88 15.14
N PRO A 108 -1.43 -26.82 15.29
CA PRO A 108 -2.62 -26.59 14.45
C PRO A 108 -2.27 -25.88 13.13
N ILE A 109 -1.00 -25.53 12.92
CA ILE A 109 -0.48 -25.05 11.63
C ILE A 109 -0.14 -26.28 10.79
N ALA A 110 -0.81 -26.44 9.65
CA ALA A 110 -0.40 -27.44 8.66
C ALA A 110 0.95 -27.05 8.03
N PRO A 111 1.87 -28.00 7.74
CA PRO A 111 3.13 -27.71 7.07
C PRO A 111 2.92 -27.30 5.61
N LEU A 112 3.96 -26.74 4.96
CA LEU A 112 3.96 -26.57 3.50
C LEU A 112 3.74 -27.92 2.81
N SER A 113 2.74 -27.99 1.93
CA SER A 113 2.53 -29.10 0.99
C SER A 113 3.79 -29.37 0.16
N GLU A 114 4.01 -30.62 -0.24
CA GLU A 114 5.19 -31.03 -1.03
C GLU A 114 5.38 -30.21 -2.32
N GLU A 115 4.29 -29.88 -3.02
CA GLU A 115 4.32 -29.06 -4.24
C GLU A 115 4.85 -27.64 -3.98
N MET A 116 4.23 -26.91 -3.04
CA MET A 116 4.70 -25.60 -2.58
C MET A 116 6.14 -25.64 -2.05
N ARG A 117 6.50 -26.67 -1.26
CA ARG A 117 7.87 -26.84 -0.76
C ARG A 117 8.86 -27.05 -1.91
N GLY A 118 8.52 -27.88 -2.89
CA GLY A 118 9.33 -28.13 -4.07
C GLY A 118 9.48 -26.90 -4.96
N PHE A 119 8.42 -26.10 -5.12
CA PHE A 119 8.46 -24.81 -5.82
C PHE A 119 9.42 -23.84 -5.11
N LEU A 120 9.18 -23.55 -3.82
CA LEU A 120 9.97 -22.58 -3.06
C LEU A 120 11.44 -23.00 -2.94
N THR A 121 11.74 -24.29 -2.77
CA THR A 121 13.13 -24.79 -2.66
C THR A 121 13.94 -24.53 -3.95
N ARG A 122 13.29 -24.39 -5.10
CA ARG A 122 13.93 -23.97 -6.37
C ARG A 122 13.94 -22.45 -6.55
N ALA A 123 12.93 -21.76 -6.04
CA ALA A 123 12.65 -20.36 -6.37
C ALA A 123 13.19 -19.34 -5.34
N VAL A 124 13.51 -19.74 -4.10
CA VAL A 124 14.07 -18.85 -3.07
C VAL A 124 15.40 -19.36 -2.49
N PRO A 125 16.31 -18.48 -2.03
CA PRO A 125 17.54 -18.89 -1.36
C PRO A 125 17.25 -19.75 -0.12
N ALA A 126 17.97 -20.87 0.05
CA ALA A 126 17.72 -21.86 1.12
C ALA A 126 17.64 -21.25 2.53
N ARG A 127 18.36 -20.16 2.82
CA ARG A 127 18.28 -19.38 4.08
C ARG A 127 16.86 -18.88 4.42
N ARG A 128 15.94 -18.81 3.45
CA ARG A 128 14.56 -18.33 3.64
C ARG A 128 13.59 -19.42 4.05
N MET A 129 13.84 -20.68 3.71
CA MET A 129 12.91 -21.79 4.05
C MET A 129 12.62 -21.86 5.56
N PRO A 130 13.62 -21.76 6.49
CA PRO A 130 13.35 -21.78 7.93
C PRO A 130 12.53 -20.58 8.47
N LEU A 131 12.37 -19.50 7.70
CA LEU A 131 11.52 -18.36 8.07
C LEU A 131 10.08 -18.53 7.57
N ILE A 132 9.91 -19.22 6.43
CA ILE A 132 8.60 -19.55 5.85
C ILE A 132 7.97 -20.69 6.66
N ASP A 133 8.72 -21.77 6.92
CA ASP A 133 8.28 -22.95 7.69
C ASP A 133 8.07 -22.69 9.19
N ARG A 134 8.46 -21.52 9.73
CA ARG A 134 8.44 -21.28 11.18
C ARG A 134 7.01 -21.28 11.75
N GLU A 135 6.76 -22.16 12.72
CA GLU A 135 5.51 -22.23 13.50
C GLU A 135 5.43 -21.18 14.64
N GLN A 136 5.93 -19.97 14.41
CA GLN A 136 5.86 -18.87 15.36
C GLN A 136 5.64 -17.57 14.61
N PHE A 137 4.76 -16.72 15.12
CA PHE A 137 4.55 -15.37 14.63
C PHE A 137 5.73 -14.49 15.04
N LEU A 138 6.20 -13.70 14.08
CA LEU A 138 7.33 -12.79 14.17
C LEU A 138 6.87 -11.34 14.00
N PHE A 139 7.74 -10.39 14.38
CA PHE A 139 7.59 -8.96 14.07
C PHE A 139 7.26 -8.69 12.59
N SER A 140 7.87 -9.41 11.64
CA SER A 140 7.57 -9.25 10.21
C SER A 140 6.16 -9.69 9.83
N ASP A 141 5.56 -10.61 10.58
CA ASP A 141 4.22 -11.10 10.30
C ASP A 141 3.16 -10.15 10.86
N ALA A 142 3.44 -9.51 12.00
CA ALA A 142 2.64 -8.41 12.52
C ALA A 142 2.59 -7.21 11.55
N LEU A 143 3.70 -6.88 10.89
CA LEU A 143 3.73 -5.90 9.78
C LEU A 143 2.97 -6.38 8.54
N HIS A 144 3.06 -7.67 8.19
CA HIS A 144 2.29 -8.26 7.07
C HIS A 144 0.79 -8.15 7.29
N LEU A 145 0.32 -8.49 8.50
CA LEU A 145 -1.07 -8.37 8.93
C LEU A 145 -1.57 -6.92 8.87
N GLU A 146 -0.78 -5.97 9.39
CA GLU A 146 -1.09 -4.54 9.35
C GLU A 146 -1.23 -4.02 7.92
N ASN A 147 -0.36 -4.46 7.01
CA ASN A 147 -0.44 -4.16 5.57
C ASN A 147 -1.69 -4.78 4.93
N CYS A 148 -1.94 -6.08 5.13
CA CYS A 148 -3.12 -6.74 4.57
C CYS A 148 -4.43 -6.10 5.05
N PHE A 149 -4.51 -5.68 6.32
CA PHE A 149 -5.65 -4.91 6.83
C PHE A 149 -5.80 -3.56 6.13
N LEU A 150 -4.72 -2.80 5.93
CA LEU A 150 -4.78 -1.54 5.17
C LEU A 150 -5.25 -1.78 3.72
N TYR A 151 -4.70 -2.78 3.03
CA TYR A 151 -5.03 -3.08 1.63
C TYR A 151 -6.48 -3.54 1.49
N ARG A 152 -6.97 -4.35 2.44
CA ARG A 152 -8.38 -4.73 2.54
C ARG A 152 -9.27 -3.51 2.76
N ASP A 153 -8.93 -2.64 3.72
CA ASP A 153 -9.77 -1.50 4.05
C ASP A 153 -9.93 -0.57 2.83
N ILE A 154 -8.87 -0.37 2.06
CA ILE A 154 -8.90 0.31 0.75
C ILE A 154 -9.80 -0.44 -0.23
N ALA A 155 -9.52 -1.73 -0.49
CA ALA A 155 -10.21 -2.49 -1.53
C ALA A 155 -11.71 -2.64 -1.23
N HIS A 156 -12.09 -2.91 0.02
CA HIS A 156 -13.48 -2.98 0.47
C HIS A 156 -14.20 -1.64 0.36
N HIS A 157 -13.53 -0.51 0.64
CA HIS A 157 -14.13 0.81 0.45
C HIS A 157 -14.42 1.08 -1.03
N VAL A 158 -13.43 0.91 -1.90
CA VAL A 158 -13.54 1.16 -3.35
C VAL A 158 -14.57 0.23 -4.01
N THR A 159 -14.76 -0.99 -3.49
CA THR A 159 -15.66 -1.99 -4.08
C THR A 159 -17.01 -2.16 -3.38
N ALA A 160 -17.32 -1.38 -2.34
CA ALA A 160 -18.48 -1.59 -1.46
C ALA A 160 -19.84 -1.71 -2.19
N ALA A 161 -20.06 -0.90 -3.23
CA ALA A 161 -21.27 -0.92 -4.05
C ALA A 161 -21.28 -2.03 -5.13
N LEU A 162 -20.12 -2.58 -5.46
CA LEU A 162 -19.90 -3.46 -6.61
C LEU A 162 -20.18 -4.93 -6.27
N ARG A 163 -20.46 -5.75 -7.29
CA ARG A 163 -20.97 -7.12 -7.10
C ARG A 163 -20.25 -8.17 -7.93
N ASN A 164 -20.11 -7.95 -9.24
CA ASN A 164 -19.26 -8.79 -10.09
C ASN A 164 -17.79 -8.34 -10.00
N ASP A 165 -16.86 -9.26 -10.31
CA ASP A 165 -15.42 -9.05 -10.14
C ASP A 165 -14.81 -8.16 -11.23
N TRP A 166 -15.45 -8.06 -12.40
CA TRP A 166 -15.05 -7.15 -13.46
C TRP A 166 -15.11 -5.68 -13.00
N ALA A 167 -16.25 -5.26 -12.46
CA ALA A 167 -16.43 -3.91 -11.95
C ALA A 167 -15.48 -3.62 -10.78
N LYS A 168 -15.20 -4.60 -9.91
CA LYS A 168 -14.16 -4.48 -8.86
C LYS A 168 -12.79 -4.22 -9.49
N THR A 169 -12.41 -5.00 -10.50
CA THR A 169 -11.12 -4.87 -11.21
C THR A 169 -10.97 -3.50 -11.85
N GLU A 170 -11.98 -3.04 -12.59
CA GLU A 170 -11.98 -1.71 -13.21
C GLU A 170 -11.88 -0.58 -12.16
N ALA A 171 -12.68 -0.66 -11.08
CA ALA A 171 -12.68 0.36 -10.03
C ALA A 171 -11.37 0.40 -9.23
N LEU A 172 -10.77 -0.76 -8.92
CA LEU A 172 -9.48 -0.85 -8.23
C LEU A 172 -8.33 -0.35 -9.12
N PHE A 173 -8.35 -0.67 -10.42
CA PHE A 173 -7.37 -0.16 -11.38
C PHE A 173 -7.46 1.37 -11.50
N ASP A 174 -8.68 1.89 -11.74
CA ASP A 174 -8.96 3.31 -11.84
C ASP A 174 -8.55 4.08 -10.57
N TRP A 175 -8.85 3.52 -9.39
CA TRP A 175 -8.48 4.09 -8.12
C TRP A 175 -6.95 4.13 -7.95
N VAL A 176 -6.21 3.07 -8.28
CA VAL A 176 -4.74 3.04 -8.19
C VAL A 176 -4.09 4.03 -9.15
N VAL A 177 -4.59 4.13 -10.39
CA VAL A 177 -4.09 5.12 -11.38
C VAL A 177 -4.31 6.56 -10.91
N ARG A 178 -5.40 6.84 -10.17
CA ARG A 178 -5.64 8.15 -9.52
C ARG A 178 -4.86 8.35 -8.23
N ASN A 179 -4.58 7.30 -7.45
CA ASN A 179 -3.96 7.41 -6.12
C ASN A 179 -2.43 7.28 -6.08
N VAL A 180 -1.82 6.84 -7.18
CA VAL A 180 -0.36 6.63 -7.30
C VAL A 180 0.19 7.43 -8.48
N GLN A 181 0.97 8.49 -8.25
CA GLN A 181 1.70 9.20 -9.31
C GLN A 181 2.95 8.43 -9.72
N LEU A 182 3.24 8.38 -11.03
CA LEU A 182 4.54 7.93 -11.54
C LEU A 182 5.62 9.01 -11.36
N PRO A 183 6.90 8.64 -11.19
CA PRO A 183 7.99 9.61 -11.19
C PRO A 183 8.07 10.40 -12.52
N SER A 184 8.65 11.60 -12.47
CA SER A 184 9.12 12.31 -13.66
C SER A 184 10.29 11.57 -14.29
N ALA A 185 10.58 11.83 -15.57
CA ALA A 185 11.84 11.41 -16.19
C ALA A 185 13.07 12.04 -15.50
N ASP A 186 12.89 13.21 -14.87
CA ASP A 186 13.93 13.95 -14.14
C ASP A 186 14.06 13.53 -12.65
N ASP A 187 13.18 12.67 -12.13
CA ASP A 187 13.28 12.20 -10.75
C ASP A 187 14.53 11.29 -10.61
N PRO A 188 15.39 11.50 -9.58
CA PRO A 188 16.57 10.67 -9.40
C PRO A 188 16.18 9.21 -9.13
N ALA A 189 16.95 8.29 -9.69
CA ALA A 189 16.71 6.85 -9.57
C ALA A 189 16.62 6.41 -8.10
N ARG A 190 15.39 6.15 -7.66
CA ARG A 190 15.07 5.76 -6.28
C ARG A 190 14.99 4.25 -6.12
N LEU A 191 15.25 3.77 -4.91
CA LEU A 191 15.10 2.35 -4.57
C LEU A 191 13.62 1.91 -4.73
N PRO A 192 13.38 0.66 -5.18
CA PRO A 192 12.06 0.04 -5.14
C PRO A 192 11.45 0.05 -3.73
N VAL A 193 10.15 0.28 -3.61
CA VAL A 193 9.41 0.33 -2.34
C VAL A 193 8.22 -0.62 -2.32
N SER A 194 7.75 -1.00 -1.12
CA SER A 194 6.56 -1.86 -0.98
C SER A 194 5.25 -1.09 -1.22
N PRO A 195 4.14 -1.76 -1.59
CA PRO A 195 2.85 -1.10 -1.83
C PRO A 195 2.37 -0.25 -0.64
N ARG A 196 2.72 -0.63 0.59
CA ARG A 196 2.48 0.20 1.79
C ARG A 196 3.06 1.60 1.62
N VAL A 197 4.32 1.71 1.21
CA VAL A 197 4.99 3.00 0.99
C VAL A 197 4.28 3.73 -0.15
N VAL A 198 3.95 3.04 -1.24
CA VAL A 198 3.22 3.59 -2.40
C VAL A 198 1.87 4.22 -2.01
N PHE A 199 1.03 3.53 -1.20
CA PHE A 199 -0.25 4.06 -0.73
C PHE A 199 -0.06 5.33 0.13
N LEU A 200 0.94 5.32 1.01
CA LEU A 200 1.23 6.42 1.94
C LEU A 200 1.82 7.65 1.23
N THR A 201 2.82 7.46 0.37
CA THR A 201 3.44 8.54 -0.42
C THR A 201 2.53 9.04 -1.54
N GLY A 202 1.59 8.20 -2.01
CA GLY A 202 0.84 8.38 -3.26
C GLY A 202 1.74 8.31 -4.50
N ARG A 203 2.89 7.61 -4.44
CA ARG A 203 3.93 7.60 -5.49
C ARG A 203 4.53 6.22 -5.67
N GLY A 204 4.63 5.77 -6.92
CA GLY A 204 5.16 4.46 -7.29
C GLY A 204 5.64 4.43 -8.74
N SER A 205 6.45 3.45 -9.13
CA SER A 205 6.83 3.21 -10.52
C SER A 205 5.70 2.47 -11.26
N GLU A 206 5.83 2.30 -12.57
CA GLU A 206 4.97 1.43 -13.38
C GLU A 206 4.77 0.03 -12.76
N GLN A 207 5.86 -0.58 -12.28
CA GLN A 207 5.90 -1.87 -11.60
C GLN A 207 5.36 -1.81 -10.16
N GLU A 208 5.70 -0.80 -9.38
CA GLU A 208 5.18 -0.69 -8.00
C GLU A 208 3.67 -0.37 -8.00
N ARG A 209 3.19 0.40 -8.99
CA ARG A 209 1.77 0.64 -9.26
C ARG A 209 1.07 -0.66 -9.69
N ALA A 210 1.71 -1.50 -10.51
CA ALA A 210 1.24 -2.86 -10.81
C ALA A 210 1.11 -3.72 -9.55
N TRP A 211 2.15 -3.78 -8.72
CA TRP A 211 2.12 -4.53 -7.46
C TRP A 211 1.03 -4.01 -6.53
N THR A 212 0.89 -2.68 -6.42
CA THR A 212 -0.16 -2.02 -5.62
C THR A 212 -1.57 -2.40 -6.10
N PHE A 213 -1.80 -2.49 -7.41
CA PHE A 213 -3.06 -2.98 -7.98
C PHE A 213 -3.29 -4.47 -7.69
N MET A 214 -2.28 -5.31 -7.88
CA MET A 214 -2.35 -6.75 -7.59
C MET A 214 -2.65 -7.05 -6.12
N GLU A 215 -2.09 -6.29 -5.17
CA GLU A 215 -2.42 -6.45 -3.75
C GLU A 215 -3.85 -6.03 -3.40
N LEU A 216 -4.46 -5.06 -4.09
CA LEU A 216 -5.88 -4.74 -3.89
C LEU A 216 -6.80 -5.82 -4.47
N LEU A 217 -6.49 -6.34 -5.66
CA LEU A 217 -7.21 -7.48 -6.26
C LEU A 217 -7.18 -8.71 -5.34
N ARG A 218 -6.01 -9.01 -4.77
CA ARG A 218 -5.80 -10.09 -3.79
C ARG A 218 -6.77 -9.98 -2.61
N GLN A 219 -7.04 -8.78 -2.09
CA GLN A 219 -7.93 -8.60 -0.92
C GLN A 219 -9.42 -8.71 -1.24
N VAL A 220 -9.81 -8.74 -2.52
CA VAL A 220 -11.18 -9.05 -2.97
C VAL A 220 -11.28 -10.45 -3.61
N ASP A 221 -10.30 -11.31 -3.32
CA ASP A 221 -10.18 -12.70 -3.80
C ASP A 221 -10.05 -12.85 -5.33
N ILE A 222 -9.55 -11.82 -6.03
CA ILE A 222 -9.27 -11.85 -7.49
C ILE A 222 -7.80 -12.19 -7.73
N ASP A 223 -7.54 -13.23 -8.52
CA ASP A 223 -6.20 -13.64 -8.93
C ASP A 223 -5.59 -12.65 -9.94
N SER A 224 -4.29 -12.40 -9.81
CA SER A 224 -3.50 -11.64 -10.78
C SER A 224 -2.04 -12.09 -10.81
N VAL A 225 -1.37 -11.84 -11.93
CA VAL A 225 0.06 -12.09 -12.14
C VAL A 225 0.67 -10.87 -12.83
N MET A 226 1.98 -10.66 -12.66
CA MET A 226 2.71 -9.74 -13.53
C MET A 226 3.07 -10.48 -14.83
N LEU A 227 3.15 -9.78 -15.96
CA LEU A 227 3.65 -10.34 -17.22
C LEU A 227 5.02 -9.77 -17.56
N GLY A 228 5.79 -10.52 -18.35
CA GLY A 228 7.05 -10.09 -18.93
C GLY A 228 7.39 -10.83 -20.22
N TYR A 229 8.50 -10.45 -20.84
CA TYR A 229 9.05 -11.08 -22.04
C TYR A 229 10.59 -11.08 -21.99
N PRO A 230 11.27 -12.06 -22.61
CA PRO A 230 12.71 -12.20 -22.49
C PRO A 230 13.46 -11.38 -23.57
N GLU A 231 14.22 -10.39 -23.12
CA GLU A 231 15.04 -9.50 -23.95
C GLU A 231 16.51 -9.91 -23.88
N LEU A 232 17.26 -9.83 -24.99
CA LEU A 232 18.71 -10.07 -24.97
C LEU A 232 19.45 -8.97 -24.21
N VAL A 233 20.27 -9.34 -23.24
CA VAL A 233 21.19 -8.39 -22.60
C VAL A 233 22.33 -8.09 -23.59
N SER A 234 22.58 -6.80 -23.85
CA SER A 234 23.62 -6.31 -24.75
C SER A 234 24.98 -7.00 -24.53
N ASP A 235 25.67 -7.31 -25.62
CA ASP A 235 26.96 -8.00 -25.66
C ASP A 235 27.01 -9.40 -25.04
N SER A 236 25.85 -10.04 -24.82
CA SER A 236 25.75 -11.39 -24.26
C SER A 236 24.81 -12.30 -25.05
N LYS A 237 24.85 -13.61 -24.74
CA LYS A 237 23.84 -14.59 -25.16
C LYS A 237 22.77 -14.86 -24.10
N THR A 238 22.73 -14.10 -23.00
CA THR A 238 21.71 -14.28 -21.96
C THR A 238 20.52 -13.38 -22.23
N LYS A 239 19.31 -13.97 -22.17
CA LYS A 239 18.09 -13.17 -22.09
C LYS A 239 17.82 -12.79 -20.63
N ARG A 240 17.25 -11.63 -20.38
CA ARG A 240 16.65 -11.19 -19.12
C ARG A 240 15.13 -11.10 -19.28
N THR A 241 14.36 -11.49 -18.29
CA THR A 241 12.90 -11.23 -18.31
C THR A 241 12.65 -9.75 -18.01
N VAL A 242 12.15 -9.01 -18.99
CA VAL A 242 11.69 -7.62 -18.85
C VAL A 242 10.24 -7.65 -18.41
N THR A 243 9.91 -6.86 -17.38
CA THR A 243 8.56 -6.70 -16.85
C THR A 243 7.72 -5.79 -17.74
N TRP A 244 6.48 -6.18 -18.01
CA TRP A 244 5.54 -5.48 -18.87
C TRP A 244 4.38 -4.88 -18.07
N ILE A 245 3.27 -5.61 -17.91
CA ILE A 245 2.04 -5.14 -17.26
C ILE A 245 1.39 -6.25 -16.41
N PRO A 246 0.55 -5.91 -15.42
CA PRO A 246 -0.26 -6.90 -14.72
C PRO A 246 -1.35 -7.50 -15.61
N GLY A 247 -1.50 -8.82 -15.52
CA GLY A 247 -2.62 -9.59 -16.04
C GLY A 247 -3.57 -10.00 -14.91
N VAL A 248 -4.86 -9.78 -15.09
CA VAL A 248 -5.92 -10.15 -14.12
C VAL A 248 -6.67 -11.37 -14.61
N LEU A 249 -6.82 -12.38 -13.76
CA LEU A 249 -7.44 -13.66 -14.12
C LEU A 249 -8.94 -13.63 -13.80
N LEU A 250 -9.78 -13.61 -14.85
CA LEU A 250 -11.23 -13.69 -14.78
C LEU A 250 -11.73 -14.62 -15.89
N ASP A 251 -12.79 -15.41 -15.64
CA ASP A 251 -13.39 -16.32 -16.63
C ASP A 251 -12.37 -17.20 -17.39
N GLU A 252 -11.46 -17.82 -16.63
CA GLU A 252 -10.30 -18.62 -17.08
C GLU A 252 -9.35 -17.90 -18.06
N SER A 253 -9.45 -16.58 -18.16
CA SER A 253 -8.78 -15.73 -19.15
C SER A 253 -7.96 -14.64 -18.46
N LEU A 254 -6.83 -14.26 -19.06
CA LEU A 254 -5.92 -13.26 -18.48
C LEU A 254 -6.06 -11.91 -19.18
N TYR A 255 -6.72 -10.95 -18.54
CA TYR A 255 -7.01 -9.61 -19.06
C TYR A 255 -5.89 -8.60 -18.75
N LEU A 256 -5.59 -7.71 -19.70
CA LEU A 256 -4.38 -6.89 -19.70
C LEU A 256 -4.60 -5.43 -19.22
N PHE A 257 -3.87 -5.01 -18.18
CA PHE A 257 -4.05 -3.69 -17.55
C PHE A 257 -2.74 -2.89 -17.50
N ASP A 258 -2.56 -1.90 -18.36
CA ASP A 258 -1.31 -1.13 -18.42
C ASP A 258 -1.22 -0.05 -17.34
N THR A 259 -0.40 -0.30 -16.32
CA THR A 259 -0.14 0.65 -15.22
C THR A 259 0.84 1.76 -15.57
N THR A 260 1.53 1.71 -16.71
CA THR A 260 2.34 2.83 -17.22
C THR A 260 1.42 3.91 -17.79
N LEU A 261 0.54 3.51 -18.71
CA LEU A 261 -0.49 4.36 -19.31
C LEU A 261 -1.60 4.72 -18.32
N GLY A 262 -1.90 3.83 -17.38
CA GLY A 262 -3.10 3.91 -16.56
C GLY A 262 -4.37 3.61 -17.36
N LEU A 263 -4.27 2.71 -18.34
CA LEU A 263 -5.37 2.27 -19.21
C LEU A 263 -5.35 0.74 -19.37
N PRO A 264 -6.51 0.06 -19.44
CA PRO A 264 -6.55 -1.31 -19.94
C PRO A 264 -6.17 -1.36 -21.43
N ILE A 265 -5.60 -2.49 -21.87
CA ILE A 265 -5.41 -2.76 -23.31
C ILE A 265 -6.80 -2.96 -23.94
N PRO A 266 -7.16 -2.25 -25.02
CA PRO A 266 -8.51 -2.33 -25.58
C PRO A 266 -8.79 -3.68 -26.24
N GLY A 267 -9.94 -4.29 -25.91
CA GLY A 267 -10.38 -5.52 -26.57
C GLY A 267 -10.83 -5.32 -28.02
N PRO A 268 -11.10 -6.41 -28.78
CA PRO A 268 -11.43 -6.37 -30.20
C PRO A 268 -12.49 -5.33 -30.58
N GLY A 269 -12.19 -4.52 -31.60
CA GLY A 269 -13.04 -3.41 -32.03
C GLY A 269 -13.13 -2.24 -31.03
N GLY A 270 -12.15 -2.12 -30.12
CA GLY A 270 -12.09 -1.07 -29.10
C GLY A 270 -13.04 -1.27 -27.91
N LYS A 271 -13.46 -2.51 -27.64
CA LYS A 271 -14.51 -2.83 -26.66
C LYS A 271 -14.00 -3.77 -25.57
N GLY A 272 -14.26 -3.43 -24.32
CA GLY A 272 -13.78 -4.17 -23.16
C GLY A 272 -12.24 -4.12 -23.03
N VAL A 273 -11.70 -5.04 -22.23
CA VAL A 273 -10.25 -5.23 -22.08
C VAL A 273 -9.81 -6.46 -22.88
N ALA A 274 -8.67 -6.38 -23.57
CA ALA A 274 -8.09 -7.51 -24.27
C ALA A 274 -7.57 -8.57 -23.28
N THR A 275 -7.76 -9.85 -23.64
CA THR A 275 -6.99 -10.94 -23.04
C THR A 275 -5.61 -11.04 -23.66
N LEU A 276 -4.65 -11.65 -22.95
CA LEU A 276 -3.31 -11.93 -23.49
C LEU A 276 -3.39 -12.71 -24.81
N ARG A 277 -4.29 -13.71 -24.88
CA ARG A 277 -4.49 -14.51 -26.09
C ARG A 277 -4.96 -13.67 -27.27
N GLN A 278 -5.93 -12.76 -27.05
CA GLN A 278 -6.37 -11.83 -28.09
C GLN A 278 -5.25 -10.89 -28.55
N ALA A 279 -4.38 -10.41 -27.66
CA ALA A 279 -3.24 -9.57 -28.05
C ALA A 279 -2.13 -10.35 -28.80
N MET A 280 -2.01 -11.66 -28.55
CA MET A 280 -1.12 -12.56 -29.30
C MET A 280 -1.69 -12.94 -30.68
N GLU A 281 -3.01 -13.10 -30.79
CA GLU A 281 -3.72 -13.43 -32.03
C GLU A 281 -3.91 -12.20 -32.95
N ASP A 282 -4.17 -11.03 -32.37
CA ASP A 282 -4.37 -9.74 -33.05
C ASP A 282 -3.46 -8.65 -32.47
N PRO A 283 -2.27 -8.44 -33.06
CA PRO A 283 -1.37 -7.35 -32.66
C PRO A 283 -1.95 -5.94 -32.81
N THR A 284 -3.04 -5.74 -33.56
CA THR A 284 -3.62 -4.40 -33.74
C THR A 284 -4.24 -3.85 -32.46
N LEU A 285 -4.51 -4.71 -31.48
CA LEU A 285 -4.93 -4.31 -30.13
C LEU A 285 -3.83 -3.57 -29.35
N LEU A 286 -2.55 -3.82 -29.66
CA LEU A 286 -1.43 -3.07 -29.11
C LEU A 286 -1.18 -1.77 -29.90
N THR A 287 -1.17 -1.82 -31.23
CA THR A 287 -0.95 -0.60 -32.05
C THR A 287 -2.10 0.40 -31.98
N ALA A 288 -3.29 -0.01 -31.51
CA ALA A 288 -4.36 0.90 -31.11
C ALA A 288 -3.95 1.88 -29.98
N LEU A 289 -2.88 1.58 -29.23
CA LEU A 289 -2.27 2.42 -28.20
C LEU A 289 -1.07 3.24 -28.72
N ASP A 290 -0.70 3.13 -30.00
CA ASP A 290 0.27 4.03 -30.62
C ASP A 290 -0.30 5.46 -30.59
N LEU A 291 0.50 6.43 -30.18
CA LEU A 291 0.09 7.84 -30.14
C LEU A 291 0.22 8.49 -31.51
N ASP A 292 1.30 8.18 -32.21
CA ASP A 292 1.59 8.48 -33.62
C ASP A 292 2.78 7.61 -34.05
N HIS A 293 3.25 7.79 -35.29
CA HIS A 293 4.38 7.04 -35.86
C HIS A 293 5.67 7.14 -35.03
N ASP A 294 5.92 8.29 -34.40
CA ASP A 294 7.16 8.55 -33.66
C ASP A 294 7.02 8.19 -32.16
N ARG A 295 5.80 7.87 -31.72
CA ARG A 295 5.43 7.51 -30.34
C ARG A 295 4.58 6.22 -30.30
N PRO A 296 5.12 5.07 -30.75
CA PRO A 296 4.44 3.78 -30.69
C PRO A 296 4.35 3.22 -29.26
N TYR A 297 3.47 2.23 -29.08
CA TYR A 297 3.39 1.44 -27.86
C TYR A 297 4.66 0.55 -27.72
N PRO A 298 5.30 0.47 -26.54
CA PRO A 298 6.65 -0.09 -26.40
C PRO A 298 6.75 -1.62 -26.52
N VAL A 299 5.63 -2.34 -26.49
CA VAL A 299 5.58 -3.80 -26.67
C VAL A 299 4.87 -4.12 -27.98
N GLN A 300 5.43 -5.06 -28.74
CA GLN A 300 4.98 -5.40 -30.09
C GLN A 300 4.78 -6.92 -30.20
N ALA A 301 4.24 -7.38 -31.34
CA ALA A 301 3.88 -8.78 -31.57
C ALA A 301 5.03 -9.78 -31.33
N GLU A 302 6.28 -9.37 -31.56
CA GLU A 302 7.45 -10.25 -31.45
C GLU A 302 7.74 -10.60 -29.98
N GLN A 303 7.66 -9.63 -29.07
CA GLN A 303 7.81 -9.84 -27.62
C GLN A 303 6.72 -10.79 -27.09
N LEU A 304 5.51 -10.74 -27.65
CA LEU A 304 4.40 -11.59 -27.21
C LEU A 304 4.54 -13.07 -27.59
N LYS A 305 5.55 -13.47 -28.38
CA LYS A 305 5.80 -14.88 -28.70
C LYS A 305 6.46 -15.68 -27.57
N GLU A 306 7.16 -15.00 -26.66
CA GLU A 306 7.90 -15.63 -25.55
C GLU A 306 7.44 -15.10 -24.18
N VAL A 307 6.14 -14.84 -23.99
CA VAL A 307 5.62 -14.28 -22.72
C VAL A 307 5.95 -15.18 -21.53
N VAL A 308 6.34 -14.55 -20.43
CA VAL A 308 6.60 -15.16 -19.12
C VAL A 308 5.58 -14.64 -18.11
N VAL A 309 4.98 -15.55 -17.35
CA VAL A 309 4.14 -15.22 -16.19
C VAL A 309 5.03 -15.04 -14.96
N LEU A 310 4.88 -13.91 -14.29
CA LEU A 310 5.66 -13.52 -13.12
C LEU A 310 4.76 -13.50 -11.89
N LEU A 311 4.95 -14.47 -10.99
CA LEU A 311 4.15 -14.59 -9.77
C LEU A 311 4.65 -13.60 -8.70
N GLU A 312 3.73 -12.97 -7.96
CA GLU A 312 4.05 -12.09 -6.83
C GLU A 312 4.86 -12.87 -5.77
N SER A 313 5.92 -12.25 -5.24
CA SER A 313 7.06 -12.94 -4.63
C SER A 313 7.32 -12.63 -3.15
N SER A 314 6.37 -12.01 -2.45
CA SER A 314 6.51 -11.62 -1.04
C SER A 314 6.47 -12.81 -0.07
N PRO A 315 7.57 -13.15 0.64
CA PRO A 315 7.67 -14.40 1.40
C PRO A 315 6.65 -14.60 2.51
N SER A 316 6.08 -13.50 3.05
CA SER A 316 5.06 -13.54 4.09
C SER A 316 3.76 -14.23 3.63
N PHE A 317 3.39 -14.12 2.34
CA PHE A 317 2.19 -14.77 1.80
C PHE A 317 2.30 -16.30 1.73
N TRP A 318 3.47 -16.91 1.95
CA TRP A 318 3.64 -18.37 1.83
C TRP A 318 3.75 -19.07 3.18
N ALA A 319 4.00 -18.32 4.25
CA ALA A 319 4.15 -18.86 5.60
C ALA A 319 2.85 -19.57 6.06
N PRO A 320 2.85 -20.87 6.41
CA PRO A 320 1.61 -21.58 6.71
C PRO A 320 0.84 -21.04 7.92
N ARG A 321 1.55 -20.36 8.84
CA ARG A 321 0.95 -19.59 9.95
C ARG A 321 0.01 -18.46 9.48
N MET A 322 0.24 -17.87 8.30
CA MET A 322 -0.68 -16.89 7.71
C MET A 322 -1.96 -17.56 7.18
N ARG A 323 -1.86 -18.75 6.61
CA ARG A 323 -3.03 -19.54 6.19
C ARG A 323 -3.89 -19.92 7.39
N PHE A 324 -3.28 -20.50 8.43
CA PHE A 324 -3.92 -20.82 9.70
C PHE A 324 -4.69 -19.61 10.27
N LEU A 325 -4.11 -18.41 10.17
CA LEU A 325 -4.73 -17.18 10.67
C LEU A 325 -5.85 -16.66 9.75
N GLN A 326 -5.67 -16.71 8.43
CA GLN A 326 -6.70 -16.34 7.44
C GLN A 326 -7.97 -17.18 7.60
N GLU A 327 -7.83 -18.49 7.83
CA GLU A 327 -8.93 -19.43 8.10
C GLU A 327 -9.72 -19.10 9.40
N ARG A 328 -9.21 -18.18 10.25
CA ARG A 328 -9.81 -17.79 11.55
C ARG A 328 -10.27 -16.34 11.59
N LEU A 329 -9.96 -15.52 10.58
CA LEU A 329 -10.38 -14.12 10.50
C LEU A 329 -11.73 -14.00 9.79
N SER A 330 -12.75 -13.53 10.52
CA SER A 330 -14.14 -13.46 10.06
C SER A 330 -14.73 -12.05 10.12
N GLY A 331 -15.87 -11.84 9.44
CA GLY A 331 -16.59 -10.56 9.40
C GLY A 331 -15.67 -9.40 8.97
N LYS A 332 -15.73 -8.28 9.71
CA LYS A 332 -14.87 -7.09 9.49
C LYS A 332 -13.36 -7.37 9.56
N ASN A 333 -12.94 -8.51 10.13
CA ASN A 333 -11.54 -8.85 10.33
C ASN A 333 -10.96 -9.76 9.23
N ARG A 334 -11.80 -10.41 8.40
CA ARG A 334 -11.35 -11.20 7.23
C ARG A 334 -10.38 -10.37 6.39
N ALA A 335 -9.26 -10.96 5.99
CA ALA A 335 -8.30 -10.41 5.04
C ALA A 335 -7.57 -11.58 4.35
N VAL A 336 -7.04 -11.39 3.15
CA VAL A 336 -6.22 -12.40 2.47
C VAL A 336 -4.78 -12.21 2.93
N LEU A 337 -4.27 -13.21 3.66
CA LEU A 337 -2.94 -13.19 4.30
C LEU A 337 -1.96 -14.18 3.67
N TRP A 338 -2.47 -15.14 2.90
CA TRP A 338 -1.72 -16.25 2.32
C TRP A 338 -2.08 -16.45 0.84
N SER A 339 -1.14 -16.94 0.04
CA SER A 339 -1.26 -17.12 -1.41
C SER A 339 -0.89 -18.55 -1.83
N ASP A 340 -1.81 -19.20 -2.55
CA ASP A 340 -1.61 -20.50 -3.18
C ASP A 340 -0.81 -20.36 -4.48
N LEU A 341 0.53 -20.32 -4.40
CA LEU A 341 1.39 -20.23 -5.59
C LEU A 341 1.19 -21.39 -6.59
N PRO A 342 1.17 -22.68 -6.19
CA PRO A 342 0.97 -23.76 -7.15
C PRO A 342 -0.40 -23.69 -7.84
N GLY A 343 -1.47 -23.38 -7.10
CA GLY A 343 -2.79 -23.17 -7.70
C GLY A 343 -2.82 -21.96 -8.63
N LEU A 344 -2.23 -20.84 -8.25
CA LEU A 344 -2.13 -19.65 -9.11
C LEU A 344 -1.31 -19.94 -10.39
N GLN A 345 -0.17 -20.64 -10.26
CA GLN A 345 0.62 -21.11 -11.41
C GLN A 345 -0.22 -21.97 -12.35
N LYS A 346 -0.97 -22.93 -11.82
CA LYS A 346 -1.83 -23.83 -12.60
C LYS A 346 -2.94 -23.05 -13.33
N ARG A 347 -3.62 -22.15 -12.63
CA ARG A 347 -4.71 -21.32 -13.19
C ARG A 347 -4.19 -20.33 -14.23
N ALA A 348 -3.02 -19.72 -14.01
CA ALA A 348 -2.36 -18.87 -15.00
C ALA A 348 -2.02 -19.67 -16.27
N LYS A 349 -1.35 -20.84 -16.15
CA LYS A 349 -1.05 -21.72 -17.30
C LYS A 349 -2.30 -22.22 -18.04
N GLN A 350 -3.44 -22.38 -17.36
CA GLN A 350 -4.71 -22.70 -18.02
C GLN A 350 -5.20 -21.56 -18.94
N ALA A 351 -5.01 -20.31 -18.52
CA ALA A 351 -5.35 -19.14 -19.34
C ALA A 351 -4.37 -18.90 -20.51
N VAL A 352 -3.06 -19.00 -20.27
CA VAL A 352 -2.04 -18.52 -21.21
C VAL A 352 -1.36 -19.59 -22.07
N GLY A 353 -1.33 -20.85 -21.62
CA GLY A 353 -0.55 -21.93 -22.23
C GLY A 353 0.17 -22.79 -21.19
N GLN A 354 0.27 -24.09 -21.42
CA GLN A 354 0.93 -25.02 -20.48
C GLN A 354 2.46 -24.99 -20.62
N GLU A 355 2.92 -24.65 -21.82
CA GLU A 355 4.29 -24.42 -22.25
C GLU A 355 4.86 -23.07 -21.77
N THR A 356 4.02 -22.07 -21.47
CA THR A 356 4.42 -20.71 -21.08
C THR A 356 5.34 -20.70 -19.85
N GLY A 357 6.38 -19.88 -19.87
CA GLY A 357 7.31 -19.72 -18.73
C GLY A 357 6.59 -19.18 -17.50
N VAL A 358 6.97 -19.67 -16.30
CA VAL A 358 6.49 -19.14 -15.02
C VAL A 358 7.67 -18.96 -14.07
N GLU A 359 7.87 -17.73 -13.60
CA GLU A 359 8.96 -17.34 -12.70
C GLU A 359 8.39 -16.60 -11.48
N LEU A 360 9.22 -16.39 -10.44
CA LEU A 360 8.90 -15.39 -9.41
C LEU A 360 9.28 -14.00 -9.94
N TRP A 361 8.39 -13.02 -9.77
CA TRP A 361 8.71 -11.62 -10.03
C TRP A 361 9.84 -11.16 -9.09
N ALA A 362 10.93 -10.60 -9.61
CA ALA A 362 12.07 -10.23 -8.78
C ALA A 362 11.80 -9.07 -7.78
N LEU A 363 10.85 -8.18 -8.09
CA LEU A 363 10.67 -6.91 -7.37
C LEU A 363 10.19 -7.10 -5.90
N PRO A 364 9.10 -7.83 -5.59
CA PRO A 364 8.64 -7.97 -4.21
C PRO A 364 9.66 -8.68 -3.29
N PHE A 365 10.32 -9.72 -3.79
CA PHE A 365 11.35 -10.45 -3.07
C PHE A 365 12.59 -9.58 -2.78
N GLY A 366 13.03 -8.77 -3.74
CA GLY A 366 14.11 -7.80 -3.52
C GLY A 366 13.77 -6.76 -2.45
N VAL A 367 12.52 -6.29 -2.42
CA VAL A 367 12.01 -5.38 -1.38
C VAL A 367 11.97 -6.04 0.00
N ASP A 368 11.60 -7.32 0.13
CA ASP A 368 11.69 -8.04 1.40
C ASP A 368 13.16 -8.28 1.85
N GLU A 369 14.05 -8.68 0.95
CA GLU A 369 15.49 -8.85 1.27
C GLU A 369 16.11 -7.54 1.76
N ASN A 370 15.91 -6.44 1.03
CA ASN A 370 16.48 -5.13 1.38
C ASN A 370 15.87 -4.59 2.69
N SER A 371 14.55 -4.65 2.86
CA SER A 371 13.87 -4.18 4.08
C SER A 371 14.26 -4.97 5.34
N ARG A 372 14.78 -6.19 5.21
CA ARG A 372 15.33 -6.96 6.34
C ARG A 372 16.83 -6.72 6.55
N GLY A 373 17.64 -6.85 5.49
CA GLY A 373 19.10 -6.86 5.59
C GLY A 373 19.78 -5.49 5.54
N ASP A 374 19.33 -4.63 4.63
CA ASP A 374 20.03 -3.38 4.31
C ASP A 374 19.67 -2.27 5.31
N LYS A 375 20.67 -1.51 5.75
CA LYS A 375 20.52 -0.33 6.60
C LYS A 375 20.25 0.92 5.77
N GLU A 376 20.90 1.05 4.62
CA GLU A 376 20.76 2.25 3.78
C GLU A 376 19.40 2.30 3.10
N TYR A 377 18.91 1.15 2.59
CA TYR A 377 17.51 1.01 2.20
C TYR A 377 16.54 1.50 3.29
N LYS A 378 16.73 1.09 4.55
CA LYS A 378 15.87 1.53 5.68
C LYS A 378 15.97 3.03 5.93
N ASN A 379 17.18 3.60 5.90
CA ASN A 379 17.40 5.04 6.04
C ASN A 379 16.62 5.83 4.96
N GLN A 380 16.61 5.33 3.71
CA GLN A 380 15.92 5.98 2.60
C GLN A 380 14.40 5.84 2.69
N ILE A 381 13.87 4.68 3.10
CA ILE A 381 12.43 4.53 3.40
C ILE A 381 12.01 5.45 4.56
N GLU A 382 12.82 5.60 5.61
CA GLU A 382 12.56 6.55 6.70
C GLU A 382 12.50 7.99 6.18
N GLN A 383 13.45 8.41 5.34
CA GLN A 383 13.47 9.73 4.71
C GLN A 383 12.26 9.97 3.78
N MET A 384 11.79 8.96 3.06
CA MET A 384 10.57 9.07 2.23
C MET A 384 9.29 9.21 3.08
N LEU A 385 9.23 8.57 4.25
CA LEU A 385 8.05 8.60 5.13
C LEU A 385 8.04 9.77 6.12
N MET A 386 9.21 10.35 6.46
CA MET A 386 9.32 11.44 7.45
C MET A 386 8.46 12.69 7.12
N PRO A 387 8.36 13.17 5.86
CA PRO A 387 7.47 14.29 5.50
C PRO A 387 5.96 13.97 5.68
N ILE A 388 5.60 12.69 5.71
CA ILE A 388 4.20 12.21 5.80
C ILE A 388 3.71 12.19 7.25
N LEU A 389 4.62 11.98 8.22
CA LEU A 389 4.28 11.86 9.65
C LEU A 389 3.32 12.94 10.19
N PRO A 390 3.42 14.24 9.83
CA PRO A 390 2.48 15.29 10.29
C PRO A 390 1.02 15.13 9.80
N TYR A 391 0.76 14.26 8.83
CA TYR A 391 -0.56 13.98 8.27
C TYR A 391 -0.85 12.48 8.05
N LEU A 392 -0.01 11.57 8.56
CA LEU A 392 -0.12 10.12 8.34
C LEU A 392 -1.50 9.55 8.71
N GLU A 393 -2.07 9.98 9.84
CA GLU A 393 -3.43 9.59 10.25
C GLU A 393 -4.50 10.02 9.23
N ALA A 394 -4.32 11.20 8.61
CA ALA A 394 -5.23 11.72 7.59
C ALA A 394 -5.14 10.94 6.27
N ARG A 395 -3.92 10.56 5.86
CA ARG A 395 -3.73 9.73 4.67
C ARG A 395 -4.24 8.31 4.89
N LEU A 396 -4.02 7.72 6.07
CA LEU A 396 -4.63 6.45 6.45
C LEU A 396 -6.17 6.55 6.51
N ALA A 397 -6.74 7.66 6.96
CA ALA A 397 -8.19 7.88 6.94
C ALA A 397 -8.74 8.00 5.51
N HIS A 398 -8.07 8.79 4.64
CA HIS A 398 -8.41 8.94 3.22
C HIS A 398 -8.42 7.57 2.52
N LEU A 399 -7.32 6.84 2.57
CA LEU A 399 -7.16 5.52 1.96
C LEU A 399 -8.30 4.54 2.35
N ARG A 400 -8.83 4.67 3.57
CA ARG A 400 -9.90 3.83 4.13
C ARG A 400 -11.33 4.33 3.86
N GLY A 401 -11.50 5.40 3.08
CA GLY A 401 -12.81 6.04 2.86
C GLY A 401 -13.35 6.86 4.04
N ALA A 402 -12.56 7.04 5.11
CA ALA A 402 -12.91 7.88 6.27
C ALA A 402 -12.67 9.37 5.96
N PHE A 403 -13.24 9.84 4.84
CA PHE A 403 -13.02 11.18 4.28
C PHE A 403 -13.29 12.32 5.28
N GLY A 404 -14.31 12.16 6.13
CA GLY A 404 -14.64 13.13 7.18
C GLY A 404 -13.50 13.38 8.18
N ASP A 405 -12.67 12.37 8.46
CA ASP A 405 -11.50 12.48 9.34
C ASP A 405 -10.29 13.07 8.60
N ALA A 406 -10.05 12.60 7.37
CA ALA A 406 -9.00 13.11 6.49
C ALA A 406 -9.14 14.63 6.22
N ILE A 407 -10.34 15.07 5.83
CA ILE A 407 -10.63 16.48 5.50
C ILE A 407 -10.30 17.41 6.67
N ARG A 408 -10.67 17.05 7.91
CA ARG A 408 -10.40 17.91 9.09
C ARG A 408 -8.91 18.16 9.29
N VAL A 409 -8.07 17.13 9.11
CA VAL A 409 -6.62 17.25 9.26
C VAL A 409 -6.00 17.97 8.07
N TYR A 410 -6.37 17.63 6.82
CA TYR A 410 -5.84 18.30 5.64
C TYR A 410 -6.21 19.80 5.61
N MET A 411 -7.45 20.16 5.99
CA MET A 411 -7.89 21.56 6.10
C MET A 411 -7.10 22.34 7.15
N ARG A 412 -6.80 21.74 8.31
CA ARG A 412 -5.92 22.34 9.32
C ARG A 412 -4.50 22.51 8.80
N ASN A 413 -3.96 21.45 8.19
CA ASN A 413 -2.55 21.37 7.81
C ASN A 413 -2.21 22.28 6.62
N ARG A 414 -3.09 22.43 5.61
CA ARG A 414 -2.90 23.41 4.50
C ARG A 414 -2.74 24.86 5.01
N THR A 415 -3.49 25.22 6.05
CA THR A 415 -3.49 26.55 6.67
C THR A 415 -2.44 26.72 7.77
N ALA A 416 -1.60 25.70 8.02
CA ALA A 416 -0.52 25.82 8.98
C ALA A 416 0.35 27.04 8.64
N PRO A 417 0.80 27.82 9.65
CA PRO A 417 1.75 28.90 9.40
C PRO A 417 3.04 28.30 8.81
N PRO A 418 3.76 29.04 7.95
CA PRO A 418 5.06 28.59 7.49
C PRO A 418 5.97 28.35 8.69
N ALA A 419 6.84 27.35 8.59
CA ALA A 419 7.86 27.12 9.61
C ALA A 419 8.69 28.39 9.82
N LYS A 420 9.02 28.67 11.08
CA LYS A 420 9.73 29.90 11.46
C LYS A 420 11.04 30.06 10.69
N ILE A 421 11.49 31.30 10.53
CA ILE A 421 12.72 31.64 9.79
C ILE A 421 13.98 31.00 10.43
N ASP A 422 13.97 30.84 11.76
CA ASP A 422 15.02 30.16 12.55
C ASP A 422 14.92 28.62 12.55
N ALA A 423 13.91 28.03 11.91
CA ALA A 423 13.77 26.58 11.83
C ALA A 423 14.79 25.97 10.85
N ALA A 424 15.30 24.79 11.20
CA ALA A 424 16.22 24.01 10.36
C ALA A 424 15.64 23.81 8.93
N PRO A 425 16.45 23.88 7.85
CA PRO A 425 15.96 23.81 6.47
C PRO A 425 15.07 22.59 6.18
N GLN A 426 15.45 21.41 6.69
CA GLN A 426 14.67 20.17 6.59
C GLN A 426 13.26 20.32 7.17
N MET A 427 13.13 20.93 8.35
CA MET A 427 11.81 21.20 8.94
C MET A 427 10.99 22.15 8.07
N ARG A 428 11.62 23.19 7.49
CA ARG A 428 10.92 24.11 6.59
C ARG A 428 10.40 23.40 5.34
N GLN A 429 11.18 22.48 4.77
CA GLN A 429 10.74 21.62 3.66
C GLN A 429 9.56 20.73 4.06
N TYR A 430 9.62 20.06 5.23
CA TYR A 430 8.52 19.19 5.71
C TYR A 430 7.21 19.98 5.94
N TYR A 431 7.28 21.21 6.46
CA TYR A 431 6.08 22.04 6.67
C TYR A 431 5.45 22.50 5.35
N GLU A 432 6.22 22.90 4.34
CA GLU A 432 5.64 23.25 3.03
C GLU A 432 5.10 22.02 2.29
N ARG A 433 5.85 20.90 2.30
CA ARG A 433 5.41 19.64 1.69
C ARG A 433 4.12 19.12 2.31
N MET A 434 3.99 19.16 3.64
CA MET A 434 2.73 18.87 4.34
C MET A 434 1.55 19.73 3.84
N ARG A 435 1.76 21.04 3.60
CA ARG A 435 0.69 21.96 3.13
C ARG A 435 0.30 21.68 1.69
N GLU A 436 1.27 21.32 0.87
CA GLU A 436 1.12 20.95 -0.53
C GLU A 436 0.37 19.61 -0.67
N ASP A 437 0.88 18.55 -0.03
CA ASP A 437 0.23 17.23 0.03
C ASP A 437 -1.21 17.35 0.54
N SER A 438 -1.43 18.11 1.63
CA SER A 438 -2.78 18.38 2.16
C SER A 438 -3.66 19.18 1.21
N THR A 439 -3.09 19.94 0.27
CA THR A 439 -3.84 20.65 -0.78
C THR A 439 -4.24 19.70 -1.90
N TYR A 440 -3.32 18.83 -2.34
CA TYR A 440 -3.59 17.81 -3.34
C TYR A 440 -4.65 16.80 -2.86
N PHE A 441 -4.44 16.20 -1.68
CA PHE A 441 -5.32 15.16 -1.17
C PHE A 441 -6.74 15.65 -0.88
N LEU A 442 -6.98 16.95 -0.62
CA LEU A 442 -8.34 17.51 -0.54
C LEU A 442 -9.08 17.45 -1.87
N GLY A 443 -8.41 17.70 -2.99
CA GLY A 443 -9.02 17.55 -4.33
C GLY A 443 -9.30 16.09 -4.65
N GLN A 444 -8.36 15.19 -4.31
CA GLN A 444 -8.51 13.75 -4.50
C GLN A 444 -9.65 13.16 -3.65
N VAL A 445 -9.77 13.54 -2.37
CA VAL A 445 -10.92 13.17 -1.53
C VAL A 445 -12.22 13.69 -2.15
N LYS A 446 -12.28 14.93 -2.65
CA LYS A 446 -13.50 15.44 -3.28
C LYS A 446 -13.87 14.71 -4.57
N PHE A 447 -12.91 14.23 -5.34
CA PHE A 447 -13.18 13.33 -6.46
C PHE A 447 -13.74 11.97 -5.99
N GLU A 448 -13.17 11.39 -4.94
CA GLU A 448 -13.63 10.11 -4.36
C GLU A 448 -14.98 10.23 -3.60
N GLN A 449 -15.44 11.46 -3.31
CA GLN A 449 -16.81 11.76 -2.85
C GLN A 449 -17.79 12.07 -4.00
N GLU A 450 -17.36 11.94 -5.27
CA GLU A 450 -18.12 12.36 -6.49
C GLU A 450 -18.44 13.87 -6.53
N GLU A 451 -17.83 14.67 -5.65
CA GLU A 451 -17.94 16.13 -5.59
C GLU A 451 -16.98 16.80 -6.61
N TYR A 452 -17.20 16.55 -7.90
CA TYR A 452 -16.30 16.99 -8.97
C TYR A 452 -16.10 18.52 -9.03
N GLY A 453 -17.12 19.32 -8.72
CA GLY A 453 -17.00 20.79 -8.64
C GLY A 453 -16.00 21.24 -7.56
N PRO A 454 -16.19 20.84 -6.27
CA PRO A 454 -15.20 21.04 -5.23
C PRO A 454 -13.82 20.43 -5.51
N ALA A 455 -13.73 19.29 -6.22
CA ALA A 455 -12.47 18.71 -6.64
C ALA A 455 -11.72 19.61 -7.65
N ILE A 456 -12.45 20.16 -8.64
CA ILE A 456 -11.91 21.15 -9.60
C ILE A 456 -11.44 22.42 -8.88
N GLU A 457 -12.19 22.91 -7.89
CA GLU A 457 -11.75 24.08 -7.13
C GLU A 457 -10.44 23.81 -6.38
N TRP A 458 -10.31 22.65 -5.71
CA TRP A 458 -9.06 22.28 -5.05
C TRP A 458 -7.89 22.08 -6.01
N GLY A 459 -8.11 21.46 -7.17
CA GLY A 459 -7.08 21.33 -8.21
C GLY A 459 -6.60 22.68 -8.75
N ARG A 460 -7.52 23.62 -9.02
CA ARG A 460 -7.16 24.98 -9.45
C ARG A 460 -6.43 25.76 -8.34
N ARG A 461 -6.88 25.64 -7.07
CA ARG A 461 -6.20 26.21 -5.89
C ARG A 461 -4.82 25.59 -5.66
N TYR A 462 -4.61 24.32 -6.03
CA TYR A 462 -3.30 23.69 -6.04
C TYR A 462 -2.40 24.35 -7.09
N LEU A 463 -2.79 24.33 -8.37
CA LEU A 463 -1.96 24.84 -9.47
C LEU A 463 -1.61 26.32 -9.30
N GLN A 464 -2.53 27.13 -8.77
CA GLN A 464 -2.28 28.54 -8.46
C GLN A 464 -1.21 28.76 -7.37
N ARG A 465 -1.11 27.85 -6.39
CA ARG A 465 -0.20 27.98 -5.24
C ARG A 465 1.11 27.20 -5.39
N TYR A 466 1.07 26.10 -6.13
CA TYR A 466 2.15 25.13 -6.33
C TYR A 466 2.33 24.86 -7.85
N PRO A 467 2.59 25.89 -8.68
CA PRO A 467 2.67 25.74 -10.15
C PRO A 467 3.86 24.89 -10.63
N SER A 468 4.85 24.68 -9.76
CA SER A 468 5.97 23.75 -9.95
C SER A 468 6.04 22.72 -8.82
N GLY A 469 4.89 22.43 -8.19
CA GLY A 469 4.80 21.48 -7.09
C GLY A 469 4.84 20.03 -7.54
N ASP A 470 5.12 19.14 -6.59
CA ASP A 470 5.37 17.72 -6.78
C ASP A 470 4.18 16.96 -7.39
N TRP A 471 2.95 17.49 -7.30
CA TRP A 471 1.69 16.89 -7.78
C TRP A 471 1.08 17.53 -9.03
N VAL A 472 1.76 18.47 -9.72
CA VAL A 472 1.20 19.17 -10.90
C VAL A 472 0.67 18.18 -11.96
N VAL A 473 1.38 17.07 -12.20
CA VAL A 473 0.96 16.01 -13.12
C VAL A 473 -0.34 15.33 -12.66
N SER A 474 -0.40 14.88 -11.40
CA SER A 474 -1.62 14.23 -10.87
C SER A 474 -2.81 15.17 -10.79
N VAL A 475 -2.59 16.47 -10.52
CA VAL A 475 -3.67 17.46 -10.46
C VAL A 475 -4.26 17.70 -11.84
N ASN A 476 -3.44 17.83 -12.89
CA ASN A 476 -3.98 17.94 -14.25
C ASN A 476 -4.70 16.65 -14.68
N TYR A 477 -4.15 15.46 -14.38
CA TYR A 477 -4.89 14.21 -14.60
C TYR A 477 -6.24 14.20 -13.86
N LEU A 478 -6.27 14.54 -12.57
CA LEU A 478 -7.47 14.60 -11.74
C LEU A 478 -8.50 15.62 -12.26
N LEU A 479 -8.06 16.79 -12.72
CA LEU A 479 -8.92 17.80 -13.35
C LEU A 479 -9.54 17.28 -14.66
N GLY A 480 -8.76 16.56 -15.48
CA GLY A 480 -9.28 15.86 -16.66
C GLY A 480 -10.28 14.76 -16.30
N ARG A 481 -10.07 14.03 -15.19
CA ARG A 481 -11.06 13.06 -14.66
C ARG A 481 -12.35 13.74 -14.20
N CYS A 482 -12.26 14.92 -13.57
CA CYS A 482 -13.45 15.69 -13.19
C CYS A 482 -14.23 16.16 -14.42
N ALA A 483 -13.53 16.65 -15.45
CA ALA A 483 -14.15 17.12 -16.69
C ALA A 483 -14.81 15.97 -17.48
N GLU A 484 -14.16 14.80 -17.57
CA GLU A 484 -14.75 13.56 -18.10
C GLU A 484 -16.06 13.21 -17.37
N ALA A 485 -16.05 13.20 -16.03
CA ALA A 485 -17.23 12.87 -15.23
C ALA A 485 -18.33 13.96 -15.25
N GLN A 486 -18.06 15.11 -15.88
CA GLN A 486 -19.01 16.19 -16.15
C GLN A 486 -19.35 16.32 -17.64
N GLU A 487 -18.91 15.37 -18.47
CA GLU A 487 -19.06 15.34 -19.94
C GLU A 487 -18.42 16.54 -20.69
N ASP A 488 -17.65 17.40 -19.99
CA ASP A 488 -16.92 18.53 -20.56
C ASP A 488 -15.69 18.04 -21.33
N SER A 489 -15.94 17.59 -22.55
CA SER A 489 -14.93 17.09 -23.48
C SER A 489 -13.83 18.12 -23.77
N ALA A 490 -14.14 19.42 -23.75
CA ALA A 490 -13.16 20.48 -24.00
C ALA A 490 -12.17 20.61 -22.83
N LYS A 491 -12.66 20.63 -21.58
CA LYS A 491 -11.80 20.62 -20.39
C LYS A 491 -11.12 19.28 -20.15
N ALA A 492 -11.72 18.16 -20.56
CA ALA A 492 -11.05 16.86 -20.54
C ALA A 492 -9.81 16.87 -21.44
N ILE A 493 -9.93 17.39 -22.67
CA ILE A 493 -8.78 17.58 -23.56
C ILE A 493 -7.74 18.51 -22.91
N GLU A 494 -8.12 19.75 -22.57
CA GLU A 494 -7.23 20.77 -21.97
C GLU A 494 -6.34 20.16 -20.88
N TYR A 495 -6.95 19.52 -19.88
CA TYR A 495 -6.22 18.98 -18.73
C TYR A 495 -5.43 17.69 -19.03
N PHE A 496 -5.87 16.84 -19.97
CA PHE A 496 -5.08 15.67 -20.38
C PHE A 496 -3.93 16.00 -21.34
N THR A 497 -4.01 17.12 -22.07
CA THR A 497 -2.95 17.57 -23.00
C THR A 497 -1.83 18.40 -22.35
N VAL A 498 -1.94 18.75 -21.06
CA VAL A 498 -0.87 19.43 -20.33
C VAL A 498 0.43 18.61 -20.39
N PRO A 499 1.57 19.19 -20.82
CA PRO A 499 2.83 18.47 -20.96
C PRO A 499 3.24 17.70 -19.70
N ASN A 500 3.43 16.39 -19.86
CA ASN A 500 3.86 15.48 -18.81
C ASN A 500 5.04 14.64 -19.33
N PRO A 501 6.28 14.86 -18.85
CA PRO A 501 7.44 14.09 -19.27
C PRO A 501 7.53 12.70 -18.61
N GLY A 502 6.71 12.42 -17.59
CA GLY A 502 6.65 11.11 -16.95
C GLY A 502 5.86 10.08 -17.79
N PRO A 503 6.00 8.77 -17.52
CA PRO A 503 5.48 7.70 -18.39
C PRO A 503 3.97 7.74 -18.64
N GLN A 504 3.20 8.30 -17.71
CA GLN A 504 1.75 8.47 -17.81
C GLN A 504 1.33 9.52 -18.87
N GLY A 505 2.23 10.36 -19.37
CA GLY A 505 1.92 11.39 -20.38
C GLY A 505 1.31 10.80 -21.65
N LEU A 506 1.85 9.66 -22.11
CA LEU A 506 1.31 8.89 -23.23
C LEU A 506 -0.14 8.44 -22.96
N GLY A 507 -0.40 7.88 -21.77
CA GLY A 507 -1.74 7.45 -21.35
C GLY A 507 -2.75 8.59 -21.24
N ASN A 508 -2.33 9.78 -20.77
CA ASN A 508 -3.18 10.96 -20.74
C ASN A 508 -3.59 11.39 -22.17
N LEU A 509 -2.67 11.42 -23.12
CA LEU A 509 -2.94 11.81 -24.51
C LEU A 509 -3.83 10.79 -25.24
N LEU A 510 -3.63 9.49 -24.98
CA LEU A 510 -4.54 8.42 -25.44
C LEU A 510 -5.94 8.55 -24.83
N ARG A 511 -6.06 9.16 -23.64
CA ARG A 511 -7.34 9.53 -23.02
C ARG A 511 -7.96 10.76 -23.69
N ALA A 512 -7.18 11.81 -23.96
CA ALA A 512 -7.63 13.00 -24.70
C ALA A 512 -8.17 12.64 -26.10
N ARG A 513 -7.55 11.67 -26.78
CA ARG A 513 -8.00 11.15 -28.08
C ARG A 513 -9.46 10.66 -28.06
N ARG A 514 -9.94 10.10 -26.94
CA ARG A 514 -11.33 9.62 -26.78
C ARG A 514 -12.37 10.74 -26.86
N PHE A 515 -11.96 11.98 -26.58
CA PHE A 515 -12.77 13.19 -26.66
C PHE A 515 -12.58 13.96 -27.98
N GLY A 516 -11.79 13.43 -28.92
CA GLY A 516 -11.59 13.99 -30.26
C GLY A 516 -10.27 14.74 -30.48
N TRP A 517 -9.37 14.81 -29.49
CA TRP A 517 -8.03 15.38 -29.68
C TRP A 517 -7.18 14.56 -30.67
N LYS A 518 -6.31 15.24 -31.41
CA LYS A 518 -5.41 14.64 -32.42
C LYS A 518 -3.94 14.99 -32.14
N PRO A 519 -2.98 14.07 -32.36
CA PRO A 519 -1.54 14.32 -32.16
C PRO A 519 -0.97 15.51 -32.97
N GLU A 520 -1.55 15.78 -34.14
CA GLU A 520 -1.20 16.88 -35.05
C GLU A 520 -1.68 18.25 -34.54
N SER A 521 -2.58 18.28 -33.56
CA SER A 521 -3.05 19.53 -32.96
C SER A 521 -2.04 20.01 -31.93
N PRO A 522 -1.66 21.31 -31.92
CA PRO A 522 -0.92 21.86 -30.80
C PRO A 522 -1.70 21.64 -29.50
N ALA A 523 -0.98 21.50 -28.38
CA ALA A 523 -1.63 21.56 -27.07
C ALA A 523 -2.32 22.94 -26.92
N PRO A 524 -3.60 22.97 -26.50
CA PRO A 524 -4.41 24.19 -26.42
C PRO A 524 -3.95 25.17 -25.33
#